data_AF-A0A941F2V1-F1
#
_entry.id   AF-A0A941F2V1-F1
#
_cell.length_a   1.000
_cell.length_b   1.000
_cell.length_c   1.000
_cell.angle_alpha   90.00
_cell.angle_beta   90.00
_cell.angle_gamma   90.00
#
_symmetry.space_group_name_H-M   'P 1'
#
loop_
_entity.id
_entity.type
_entity.pdbx_description
1 polymer ?
#
loop_
_entity_poly.entity_id
_entity_poly.type
_entity_poly.pdbx_seq_one_letter_code
_entity_poly.pdbx_strand_id
1 'polypeptide(L)'
;MSQVSFTFTAMLDEDEFIRIDEHLYTTRSSLQREEPKIHMIDTCCLKIMKEFEGQLDQPMVEEWLLLTKALDQSCSFESQWDDKKILQELIAGAEHPVSWYAKHCRLS
;
A
#
# COMPACT_ATOMS: atom_id res chain seq x y z
N MET A 1 -16.29 27.58 -26.76
CA MET A 1 -15.91 26.89 -25.52
C MET A 1 -14.46 27.24 -25.23
N SER A 2 -14.16 27.85 -24.09
CA SER A 2 -12.78 28.14 -23.67
C SER A 2 -12.33 27.07 -22.68
N GLN A 3 -11.21 26.43 -22.96
CA GLN A 3 -10.55 25.51 -22.04
C GLN A 3 -9.65 26.34 -21.11
N VAL A 4 -9.85 26.22 -19.80
CA VAL A 4 -9.00 26.85 -18.79
C VAL A 4 -8.24 25.74 -18.07
N SER A 5 -6.92 25.77 -18.17
CA SER A 5 -6.05 24.83 -17.49
C SER A 5 -5.61 25.45 -16.16
N PHE A 6 -5.81 24.73 -15.06
CA PHE A 6 -5.31 25.11 -13.74
C PHE A 6 -4.17 24.16 -13.36
N THR A 7 -3.12 24.72 -12.77
CA THR A 7 -2.01 23.95 -12.18
C THR A 7 -2.06 24.18 -10.68
N PHE A 8 -2.23 23.11 -9.90
CA PHE A 8 -2.19 23.16 -8.44
C PHE A 8 -0.83 22.66 -7.93
N THR A 9 -0.34 23.24 -6.85
CA THR A 9 0.87 22.78 -6.16
C THR A 9 0.51 22.53 -4.71
N ALA A 10 0.53 21.26 -4.31
CA ALA A 10 0.32 20.86 -2.93
C ALA A 10 1.68 20.60 -2.26
N MET A 11 1.87 21.11 -1.05
CA MET A 11 2.95 20.64 -0.18
C MET A 11 2.38 19.53 0.71
N LEU A 12 3.04 18.38 0.70
CA LEU A 12 2.74 17.25 1.57
C LEU A 12 3.89 17.10 2.55
N ASP A 13 3.55 16.74 3.79
CA ASP A 13 4.56 16.31 4.76
C ASP A 13 5.14 14.97 4.30
N GLU A 14 6.46 14.76 4.47
CA GLU A 14 7.11 13.52 4.05
C GLU A 14 6.52 12.28 4.76
N ASP A 15 5.93 12.47 5.94
CA ASP A 15 5.27 11.40 6.70
C ASP A 15 3.84 11.08 6.20
N GLU A 16 3.26 11.90 5.32
CA GLU A 16 1.87 11.80 4.86
C GLU A 16 1.71 11.17 3.47
N PHE A 17 2.81 10.83 2.80
CA PHE A 17 2.77 10.16 1.51
C PHE A 17 4.00 9.29 1.28
N ILE A 18 3.85 8.26 0.46
CA ILE A 18 4.97 7.54 -0.13
C ILE A 18 4.81 7.55 -1.65
N ARG A 19 5.92 7.75 -2.35
CA ARG A 19 5.96 7.68 -3.81
C ARG A 19 6.57 6.34 -4.23
N ILE A 20 5.86 5.62 -5.09
CA ILE A 20 6.28 4.34 -5.66
C ILE A 20 6.13 4.47 -7.16
N ASP A 21 7.25 4.50 -7.87
CA ASP A 21 7.31 4.82 -9.30
C ASP A 21 6.58 6.13 -9.66
N GLU A 22 5.50 6.02 -10.44
CA GLU A 22 4.63 7.12 -10.85
C GLU A 22 3.39 7.29 -9.96
N HIS A 23 3.25 6.46 -8.93
CA HIS A 23 2.11 6.43 -8.03
C HIS A 23 2.43 7.13 -6.71
N LEU A 24 1.44 7.85 -6.19
CA LEU A 24 1.52 8.52 -4.89
C LEU A 24 0.47 7.92 -3.96
N TYR A 25 0.93 7.30 -2.90
CA TYR A 25 0.08 6.74 -1.86
C TYR A 25 0.01 7.72 -0.69
N THR A 26 -1.20 8.09 -0.27
CA THR A 26 -1.40 9.08 0.80
C THR A 26 -2.64 8.77 1.61
N THR A 27 -2.72 9.31 2.83
CA THR A 27 -3.93 9.30 3.64
C THR A 27 -4.89 10.44 3.30
N ARG A 28 -4.47 11.42 2.47
CA ARG A 28 -5.27 12.61 2.13
C ARG A 28 -6.24 12.34 0.97
N SER A 29 -7.50 12.05 1.35
CA SER A 29 -8.59 11.80 0.39
C SER A 29 -8.91 12.97 -0.56
N SER A 30 -8.57 14.20 -0.17
CA SER A 30 -8.79 15.39 -1.01
C SER A 30 -8.00 15.37 -2.32
N LEU A 31 -6.85 14.68 -2.35
CA LEU A 31 -5.94 14.65 -3.49
C LEU A 31 -6.35 13.63 -4.56
N GLN A 32 -7.17 12.63 -4.20
CA GLN A 32 -7.58 11.57 -5.13
C GLN A 32 -8.36 12.09 -6.34
N ARG A 33 -9.01 13.26 -6.22
CA ARG A 33 -9.78 13.87 -7.31
C ARG A 33 -8.91 14.56 -8.35
N GLU A 34 -7.66 14.86 -8.01
CA GLU A 34 -6.77 15.66 -8.84
C GLU A 34 -6.03 14.80 -9.86
N GLU A 35 -5.60 13.59 -9.49
CA GLU A 35 -4.89 12.68 -10.40
C GLU A 35 -5.23 11.19 -10.16
N PRO A 36 -5.38 10.39 -11.24
CA PRO A 36 -5.69 8.96 -11.13
C PRO A 36 -4.54 8.11 -10.56
N LYS A 37 -3.34 8.66 -10.46
CA LYS A 37 -2.16 7.98 -9.88
C LYS A 37 -2.03 8.22 -8.37
N ILE A 38 -2.94 8.99 -7.78
CA ILE A 38 -2.99 9.24 -6.35
C ILE A 38 -3.93 8.21 -5.71
N HIS A 39 -3.36 7.36 -4.87
CA HIS A 39 -4.04 6.28 -4.17
C HIS A 39 -4.23 6.63 -2.70
N MET A 40 -5.47 6.53 -2.23
CA MET A 40 -5.76 6.68 -0.81
C MET A 40 -5.51 5.35 -0.09
N ILE A 41 -4.69 5.39 0.96
CA ILE A 41 -4.47 4.26 1.86
C ILE A 41 -4.67 4.68 3.31
N ASP A 42 -4.84 3.69 4.19
CA ASP A 42 -4.91 3.98 5.61
C ASP A 42 -3.53 4.32 6.19
N THR A 43 -3.54 4.91 7.39
CA THR A 43 -2.33 5.35 8.07
C THR A 43 -1.42 4.18 8.48
N CYS A 44 -1.99 2.99 8.72
CA CYS A 44 -1.22 1.81 9.12
C CYS A 44 -0.41 1.27 7.94
N CYS A 45 -1.05 1.07 6.80
CA CYS A 45 -0.44 0.71 5.54
C CYS A 45 0.63 1.72 5.14
N LEU A 46 0.35 3.03 5.24
CA LEU A 46 1.33 4.05 4.89
C LEU A 46 2.60 3.93 5.75
N LYS A 47 2.45 3.75 7.06
CA LYS A 47 3.59 3.56 7.97
C LYS A 47 4.40 2.31 7.62
N ILE A 48 3.73 1.21 7.30
CA ILE A 48 4.40 -0.03 6.90
C ILE A 48 5.16 0.19 5.58
N MET A 49 4.51 0.76 4.56
CA MET A 49 5.14 1.02 3.26
C MET A 49 6.37 1.94 3.39
N LYS A 50 6.30 2.95 4.28
CA LYS A 50 7.42 3.84 4.57
C LYS A 50 8.66 3.13 5.10
N GLU A 51 8.52 2.03 5.84
CA GLU A 51 9.66 1.24 6.29
C GLU A 51 10.41 0.55 5.13
N PHE A 52 9.75 0.39 3.98
CA PHE A 52 10.30 -0.22 2.76
C PHE A 52 10.47 0.80 1.61
N GLU A 53 10.50 2.10 1.92
CA GLU A 53 10.63 3.15 0.91
C GLU A 53 11.90 2.95 0.06
N GLY A 54 11.72 3.00 -1.27
CA GLY A 54 12.78 2.74 -2.25
C GLY A 54 13.04 1.26 -2.59
N GLN A 55 12.38 0.32 -1.91
CA GLN A 55 12.43 -1.12 -2.23
C GLN A 55 11.13 -1.65 -2.85
N LEU A 56 10.04 -0.91 -2.70
CA LEU A 56 8.74 -1.26 -3.25
C LEU A 56 8.62 -0.84 -4.71
N ASP A 57 7.99 -1.68 -5.52
CA ASP A 57 7.46 -1.34 -6.84
C ASP A 57 5.93 -1.47 -6.85
N GLN A 58 5.29 -0.95 -7.90
CA GLN A 58 3.83 -0.98 -8.02
C GLN A 58 3.25 -2.42 -7.95
N PRO A 59 3.78 -3.44 -8.67
CA PRO A 59 3.31 -4.81 -8.56
C PRO A 59 3.35 -5.39 -7.14
N MET A 60 4.44 -5.16 -6.39
CA MET A 60 4.57 -5.65 -5.01
C MET A 60 3.49 -5.07 -4.09
N VAL A 61 3.18 -3.78 -4.23
CA VAL A 61 2.14 -3.13 -3.42
C VAL A 61 0.76 -3.68 -3.78
N GLU A 62 0.47 -3.86 -5.06
CA GLU A 62 -0.80 -4.45 -5.50
C GLU A 62 -0.97 -5.88 -4.99
N GLU A 63 0.08 -6.70 -5.09
CA GLU A 63 0.09 -8.06 -4.57
C GLU A 63 -0.10 -8.10 -3.05
N TRP A 64 0.62 -7.26 -2.32
CA TRP A 64 0.46 -7.16 -0.87
C TRP A 64 -0.98 -6.79 -0.47
N LEU A 65 -1.56 -5.77 -1.08
CA LEU A 65 -2.94 -5.35 -0.80
C LEU A 65 -3.96 -6.46 -1.12
N LEU A 66 -3.73 -7.22 -2.20
CA LEU A 66 -4.55 -8.38 -2.55
C LEU A 66 -4.40 -9.52 -1.53
N LEU A 67 -3.17 -9.80 -1.10
CA LEU A 67 -2.87 -10.84 -0.11
C LEU A 67 -3.50 -10.51 1.24
N THR A 68 -3.32 -9.30 1.77
CA THR A 68 -3.92 -8.88 3.05
C THR A 68 -5.44 -9.02 2.99
N LYS A 69 -6.08 -8.59 1.89
CA LYS A 69 -7.52 -8.77 1.70
C LYS A 69 -7.95 -10.24 1.63
N ALA A 70 -7.19 -11.10 0.95
CA ALA A 70 -7.47 -12.53 0.86
C ALA A 70 -7.33 -13.22 2.22
N LEU A 71 -6.30 -12.85 2.98
CA LEU A 71 -6.05 -13.35 4.33
C LEU A 71 -7.21 -12.98 5.27
N ASP A 72 -7.65 -11.73 5.26
CA ASP A 72 -8.81 -11.26 6.03
C ASP A 72 -10.10 -11.97 5.68
N GLN A 73 -10.32 -12.32 4.40
CA GLN A 73 -11.49 -13.09 3.97
C GLN A 73 -11.42 -14.57 4.35
N SER A 74 -10.21 -15.12 4.44
CA SER A 74 -9.99 -16.55 4.71
C SER A 74 -10.03 -16.92 6.19
N CYS A 75 -9.86 -15.93 7.09
CA CYS A 75 -9.70 -16.16 8.52
C CYS A 75 -10.72 -15.38 9.35
N SER A 76 -10.77 -15.65 10.67
CA SER A 76 -11.61 -14.89 11.59
C SER A 76 -11.20 -13.41 11.61
N PHE A 77 -12.17 -12.51 11.82
CA PHE A 77 -11.95 -11.05 11.91
C PHE A 77 -10.93 -10.65 12.99
N GLU A 78 -10.68 -11.52 13.97
CA GLU A 78 -9.70 -11.30 15.05
C GLU A 78 -8.26 -11.61 14.64
N SER A 79 -8.04 -12.12 13.42
CA SER A 79 -6.71 -12.46 12.94
C SER A 79 -5.98 -11.18 12.54
N GLN A 80 -4.86 -10.89 13.20
CA GLN A 80 -3.95 -9.83 12.79
C GLN A 80 -2.80 -10.44 11.98
N TRP A 81 -2.38 -9.75 10.94
CA TRP A 81 -1.31 -10.19 10.04
C TRP A 81 -0.05 -9.35 10.23
N ASP A 82 1.09 -10.00 10.09
CA ASP A 82 2.40 -9.36 10.07
C ASP A 82 2.68 -8.86 8.65
N ASP A 83 2.09 -7.72 8.29
CA ASP A 83 2.25 -7.09 6.98
C ASP A 83 3.72 -6.80 6.64
N LYS A 84 4.55 -6.52 7.65
CA LYS A 84 5.99 -6.30 7.44
C LYS A 84 6.66 -7.57 6.93
N LYS A 85 6.35 -8.71 7.53
CA LYS A 85 6.87 -10.00 7.08
C LYS A 85 6.35 -10.36 5.69
N ILE A 86 5.08 -10.07 5.39
CA ILE A 86 4.51 -10.31 4.05
C ILE A 86 5.31 -9.50 3.00
N LEU A 87 5.51 -8.20 3.23
CA LEU A 87 6.29 -7.36 2.32
C LEU A 87 7.75 -7.80 2.20
N GLN A 88 8.39 -8.25 3.29
CA GLN A 88 9.75 -8.80 3.22
C GLN A 88 9.85 -10.02 2.29
N GLU A 89 8.89 -10.95 2.36
CA GLU A 89 8.85 -12.12 1.49
C GLU A 89 8.59 -11.72 0.02
N LEU A 90 7.73 -10.73 -0.21
CA LEU A 90 7.47 -10.19 -1.55
C LEU A 90 8.70 -9.51 -2.14
N ILE A 91 9.40 -8.67 -1.36
CA ILE A 91 10.66 -8.01 -1.77
C ILE A 91 11.76 -9.05 -2.04
N ALA A 92 11.79 -10.14 -1.27
CA ALA A 92 12.71 -11.25 -1.49
C ALA A 92 12.40 -12.06 -2.78
N GLY A 93 11.26 -11.81 -3.43
CA GLY A 93 10.81 -12.55 -4.61
C GLY A 93 10.39 -13.98 -4.27
N ALA A 94 9.96 -14.24 -3.03
CA ALA A 94 9.55 -15.57 -2.61
C ALA A 94 8.08 -15.83 -3.00
N GLU A 95 7.86 -16.75 -3.95
CA GLU A 95 6.52 -17.16 -4.33
C GLU A 95 5.92 -18.12 -3.30
N HIS A 96 4.94 -17.64 -2.53
CA HIS A 96 4.22 -18.44 -1.55
C HIS A 96 2.72 -18.48 -1.84
N PRO A 97 2.04 -19.61 -1.61
CA PRO A 97 0.58 -19.64 -1.65
C PRO A 97 -0.02 -18.88 -0.45
N VAL A 98 -1.24 -18.36 -0.57
CA VAL A 98 -1.97 -17.67 0.51
C VAL A 98 -1.99 -18.47 1.83
N SER A 99 -2.13 -19.79 1.74
CA SER A 99 -2.12 -20.68 2.91
C SER A 99 -0.80 -20.69 3.68
N TRP A 100 0.32 -20.41 3.01
CA TRP A 100 1.62 -20.27 3.67
C TRP A 100 1.65 -18.98 4.50
N TYR A 101 1.20 -17.84 3.95
CA TYR A 101 1.11 -16.58 4.69
C TYR A 101 0.15 -16.70 5.89
N ALA A 102 -1.00 -17.36 5.71
CA ALA A 102 -1.96 -17.61 6.79
C ALA A 102 -1.35 -18.38 7.97
N LYS A 103 -0.36 -19.24 7.70
CA LYS A 103 0.34 -20.05 8.70
C LYS A 103 1.55 -19.34 9.32
N HIS A 104 2.27 -18.53 8.55
CA HIS A 104 3.58 -18.01 8.95
C HIS A 104 3.61 -16.50 9.23
N CYS A 105 2.59 -15.76 8.83
CA CYS A 105 2.50 -14.31 9.00
C CYS A 105 1.32 -13.91 9.90
N ARG A 106 0.73 -14.84 10.65
CA ARG A 106 -0.28 -14.50 11.66
C ARG A 106 0.42 -13.97 12.92
N LEU A 107 0.01 -12.80 13.39
CA LEU A 107 0.39 -12.29 14.71
C LEU A 107 -0.37 -13.10 15.77
N SER A 108 0.39 -13.69 16.69
CA SER A 108 -0.11 -14.55 17.79
C SER A 108 -0.81 -13.76 18.88
#